data_AF-A0A3C1SNC8-F1
#
_entry.id   AF-A0A3C1SNC8-F1
#
_cell.length_a   1.000
_cell.length_b   1.000
_cell.length_c   1.000
_cell.angle_alpha   90.00
_cell.angle_beta   90.00
_cell.angle_gamma   90.00
#
_symmetry.space_group_name_H-M   'P 1'
#
loop_
_entity.id
_entity.type
_entity.pdbx_description
1 polymer ?
#
loop_
_entity_poly.entity_id
_entity_poly.type
_entity_poly.pdbx_seq_one_letter_code
_entity_poly.pdbx_strand_id
1 'polypeptide(L)' 'RLIDKLKTQGAEAIILGCTEISLLVSSEDSSLPLFDTTALHAQKAAEWALSP' A
#
# COMPACT_ATOMS: atom_id res chain seq x y z
N ARG A 1 -14.25 -4.56 6.04
CA ARG A 1 -15.23 -5.35 5.23
C ARG A 1 -14.67 -5.80 3.88
N LEU A 2 -14.22 -4.90 2.98
CA LEU A 2 -13.63 -5.35 1.69
C LEU A 2 -12.27 -6.03 1.89
N ILE A 3 -11.37 -5.40 2.66
CA ILE A 3 -10.04 -5.93 2.97
C ILE A 3 -10.14 -7.34 3.60
N ASP A 4 -11.04 -7.53 4.56
CA ASP A 4 -11.24 -8.84 5.20
C ASP A 4 -11.76 -9.90 4.22
N LYS A 5 -12.60 -9.53 3.25
CA LYS A 5 -13.03 -10.46 2.19
C LYS A 5 -11.85 -10.88 1.33
N LEU A 6 -11.00 -9.93 0.92
CA LEU A 6 -9.79 -10.24 0.14
C LEU A 6 -8.84 -11.14 0.94
N LYS A 7 -8.70 -10.91 2.26
CA LYS A 7 -7.95 -11.80 3.15
C LYS A 7 -8.49 -13.22 3.14
N THR A 8 -9.81 -13.40 3.24
CA THR A 8 -10.43 -14.74 3.18
C THR A 8 -10.24 -15.43 1.82
N GLN A 9 -9.98 -14.65 0.76
CA GLN A 9 -9.64 -15.15 -0.57
C GLN A 9 -8.15 -15.42 -0.77
N GLY A 10 -7.32 -15.23 0.28
CA GLY A 10 -5.89 -15.51 0.25
C GLY A 10 -5.01 -14.29 -0.02
N ALA A 11 -5.55 -13.07 -0.01
CA ALA A 11 -4.70 -11.88 -0.10
C ALA A 11 -3.83 -11.75 1.16
N GLU A 12 -2.53 -11.62 0.95
CA GLU A 12 -1.53 -11.46 2.02
C GLU A 12 -1.20 -9.99 2.29
N ALA A 13 -1.58 -9.09 1.37
CA ALA A 13 -1.37 -7.66 1.45
C ALA A 13 -2.36 -6.91 0.54
N ILE A 14 -2.46 -5.59 0.74
CA ILE A 14 -3.27 -4.69 -0.10
C ILE A 14 -2.38 -3.65 -0.75
N ILE A 15 -2.53 -3.50 -2.06
CA ILE A 15 -1.91 -2.45 -2.85
C ILE A 15 -2.84 -1.24 -2.88
N LEU A 16 -2.38 -0.09 -2.39
CA LEU A 16 -3.08 1.18 -2.55
C LEU A 16 -2.69 1.76 -3.92
N GLY A 17 -3.55 1.49 -4.91
CA GLY A 17 -3.32 1.84 -6.32
C GLY A 17 -3.65 3.29 -6.69
N CYS A 18 -4.31 4.03 -5.81
CA CYS A 18 -4.64 5.44 -6.00
C CYS A 18 -4.24 6.24 -4.75
N THR A 19 -3.80 7.47 -4.94
CA THR A 19 -3.39 8.38 -3.86
C THR A 19 -4.52 8.76 -2.91
N GLU A 20 -5.77 8.70 -3.36
CA GLU A 20 -6.94 9.06 -2.58
C GLU A 20 -7.30 7.98 -1.55
N ILE A 21 -6.94 6.72 -1.81
CA ILE A 21 -7.27 5.62 -0.91
C ILE A 21 -6.45 5.72 0.38
N SER A 22 -5.18 6.16 0.29
CA SER A 22 -4.34 6.37 1.48
C SER A 22 -4.80 7.54 2.36
N LEU A 23 -5.71 8.40 1.87
CA LEU A 23 -6.38 9.43 2.68
C LEU A 23 -7.54 8.87 3.52
N LEU A 24 -8.07 7.70 3.17
CA LEU A 24 -9.27 7.12 3.77
C LEU A 24 -9.01 5.84 4.58
N VAL A 25 -7.87 5.18 4.35
CA VAL A 25 -7.55 3.88 4.93
C VAL A 25 -6.12 3.91 5.42
N SER A 26 -5.92 3.57 6.69
CA SER A 26 -4.59 3.44 7.30
C SER A 26 -4.36 2.01 7.82
N SER A 27 -3.18 1.75 8.38
CA SER A 27 -2.84 0.44 8.94
C SER A 27 -3.76 0.02 10.09
N GLU A 28 -4.43 0.96 10.76
CA GLU A 28 -5.39 0.64 11.83
C GLU A 28 -6.73 0.09 11.30
N ASP A 29 -7.05 0.36 10.04
CA ASP A 29 -8.27 -0.09 9.36
C ASP A 29 -8.10 -1.45 8.66
N SER A 30 -6.88 -1.99 8.64
CA SER A 30 -6.51 -3.16 7.85
C SER A 30 -5.85 -4.25 8.68
N SER A 31 -6.36 -5.47 8.58
CA SER A 31 -5.74 -6.67 9.15
C SER A 31 -4.65 -7.29 8.26
N LEU A 32 -4.30 -6.60 7.16
CA LEU A 32 -3.26 -6.94 6.20
C LEU A 32 -2.31 -5.74 5.99
N PRO A 33 -1.02 -5.97 5.67
CA PRO A 33 -0.11 -4.91 5.27
C PRO A 33 -0.66 -4.09 4.10
N LEU A 34 -0.50 -2.77 4.18
CA LEU A 34 -0.87 -1.83 3.13
C LEU A 34 0.40 -1.33 2.43
N PHE A 35 0.38 -1.28 1.10
CA PHE A 35 1.48 -0.77 0.29
C PHE A 35 1.00 0.40 -0.58
N ASP A 36 1.36 1.62 -0.20
CA ASP A 36 1.15 2.81 -1.04
C ASP A 36 2.14 2.81 -2.20
N THR A 37 1.63 2.49 -3.40
CA THR A 37 2.48 2.33 -4.58
C THR A 37 3.12 3.64 -5.02
N THR A 38 2.42 4.76 -4.90
CA THR A 38 2.95 6.07 -5.26
C THR A 38 4.11 6.44 -4.33
N ALA A 39 3.93 6.26 -3.02
CA ALA A 39 4.98 6.55 -2.03
C ALA A 39 6.21 5.64 -2.22
N LEU A 40 6.00 4.33 -2.37
CA LEU A 40 7.09 3.37 -2.59
C LEU A 40 7.86 3.64 -3.89
N HIS A 41 7.14 3.97 -4.96
CA HIS A 41 7.76 4.30 -6.24
C HIS A 41 8.59 5.58 -6.16
N ALA A 42 8.04 6.63 -5.54
CA ALA A 42 8.74 7.89 -5.34
C ALA A 42 10.00 7.73 -4.47
N GLN A 43 9.89 6.98 -3.37
CA GLN A 43 11.04 6.65 -2.53
C GLN A 43 12.12 5.94 -3.34
N LYS A 44 11.72 4.91 -4.11
CA LYS A 44 12.71 4.14 -4.87
C LYS A 44 13.39 4.95 -5.97
N ALA A 45 12.64 5.84 -6.62
CA ALA A 45 13.18 6.77 -7.60
C ALA A 45 14.20 7.73 -6.96
N ALA A 46 13.92 8.27 -5.77
CA ALA A 46 14.84 9.12 -5.04
C ALA A 46 16.12 8.38 -4.61
N GLU A 47 15.98 7.16 -4.08
CA GLU A 47 17.13 6.30 -3.75
C GLU A 47 18.02 6.04 -4.97
N TRP A 48 17.41 5.74 -6.11
CA TRP A 48 18.14 5.51 -7.36
C TRP A 48 18.87 6.78 -7.80
N ALA A 49 18.21 7.93 -7.78
CA ALA A 49 18.83 9.20 -8.16
C ALA A 49 20.04 9.61 -7.29
N LEU A 50 20.08 9.13 -6.04
CA LEU A 50 21.16 9.41 -5.07
C LEU A 50 22.19 8.28 -4.99
N SER A 51 22.03 7.19 -5.73
CA SER A 51 22.98 6.08 -5.74
C SER A 51 24.26 6.48 -6.52
N PRO A 52 25.46 6.15 -6.01
CA PRO A 52 26.74 6.55 -6.61
C PRO A 52 27.05 5.88 -7.94
#